data_AF-A0A1H3KLB5-F1
#
_entry.id   AF-A0A1H3KLB5-F1
#
_cell.length_a   1.000
_cell.length_b   1.000
_cell.length_c   1.000
_cell.angle_alpha   90.00
_cell.angle_beta   90.00
_cell.angle_gamma   90.00
#
_symmetry.space_group_name_H-M   'P 1'
#
loop_
_entity.id
_entity.type
_entity.pdbx_description
1 polymer ?
#
loop_
_entity_poly.entity_id
_entity_poly.type
_entity_poly.pdbx_seq_one_letter_code
_entity_poly.pdbx_strand_id
1 'polypeptide(L)'
;MEQRKQIIINEIKYWKNNQLLPEVYCNFLLSLYTEGASNDDNEETKQRLPLRYLSLLTAAAVCLLALSFVVIYFTQFSPTMQISFQFLLVLICFFISAYFYRKKERIAHLYIAITTFMSFQFVIETAGLFFKDKPYAFGISVLLMCVVWLVAGWRWKITYLLIAGISGAVIFIIFLVI
;
A
#
# COMPACT_ATOMS: atom_id res chain seq x y z
N MET A 1 18.16 -49.64 6.88
CA MET A 1 17.07 -49.04 6.09
C MET A 1 17.18 -47.51 5.99
N GLU A 2 17.79 -46.83 6.95
CA GLU A 2 17.93 -45.36 6.97
C GLU A 2 18.87 -44.77 5.90
N GLN A 3 19.93 -45.50 5.51
CA GLN A 3 20.88 -45.01 4.50
C GLN A 3 20.21 -44.78 3.12
N ARG A 4 19.27 -45.63 2.73
CA ARG A 4 18.53 -45.49 1.46
C ARG A 4 17.60 -44.27 1.50
N LYS A 5 17.00 -43.99 2.65
CA LYS A 5 16.13 -42.83 2.90
C LYS A 5 16.92 -41.53 2.74
N GLN A 6 18.14 -41.45 3.28
CA GLN A 6 18.99 -40.26 3.15
C GLN A 6 19.49 -40.02 1.72
N ILE A 7 19.79 -41.08 0.96
CA ILE A 7 20.16 -40.97 -0.45
C ILE A 7 19.01 -40.35 -1.27
N ILE A 8 17.78 -40.84 -1.08
CA ILE A 8 16.59 -40.32 -1.78
C ILE A 8 16.35 -38.85 -1.43
N ILE A 9 16.51 -38.45 -0.16
CA ILE A 9 16.36 -37.04 0.27
C ILE A 9 17.40 -36.14 -0.43
N ASN A 10 18.64 -36.60 -0.60
CA ASN A 10 19.68 -35.83 -1.28
C ASN A 10 19.41 -35.70 -2.79
N GLU A 11 18.88 -36.74 -3.44
CA GLU A 11 18.47 -36.67 -4.85
C GLU A 11 17.30 -35.70 -5.06
N ILE A 12 16.28 -35.72 -4.19
CA ILE A 12 15.15 -34.78 -4.29
C ILE A 12 15.62 -33.32 -4.13
N LYS A 13 16.59 -33.07 -3.24
CA LYS A 13 17.22 -31.74 -3.09
C LYS A 13 17.98 -31.32 -4.34
N TYR A 14 18.69 -32.26 -4.98
CA TYR A 14 19.37 -32.02 -6.25
C TYR A 14 18.38 -31.67 -7.38
N TRP A 15 17.26 -32.38 -7.47
CA TRP A 15 16.20 -32.06 -8.44
C TRP A 15 15.55 -30.69 -8.21
N LYS A 16 15.36 -30.30 -6.94
CA LYS A 16 14.84 -28.97 -6.57
C LYS A 16 15.80 -27.84 -6.98
N ASN A 17 17.10 -27.97 -6.67
CA ASN A 17 18.10 -26.96 -7.02
C ASN A 17 18.27 -26.78 -8.54
N ASN A 18 18.15 -27.86 -9.31
CA ASN A 18 18.30 -27.82 -10.76
C ASN A 18 16.98 -27.64 -11.54
N GLN A 19 15.87 -27.36 -10.83
CA GLN A 19 14.54 -27.18 -11.43
C GLN A 19 14.09 -28.33 -12.35
N LEU A 20 14.54 -29.56 -12.07
CA LEU A 20 14.18 -30.76 -12.83
C LEU A 20 12.74 -31.21 -12.56
N LEU A 21 12.21 -30.85 -11.38
CA LEU A 21 10.81 -31.02 -11.01
C LEU A 21 10.24 -29.71 -10.46
N PRO A 22 8.94 -29.43 -10.68
CA PRO A 22 8.26 -28.31 -10.03
C PRO A 22 8.32 -28.44 -8.49
N GLU A 23 8.57 -27.33 -7.80
CA GLU A 23 8.85 -27.29 -6.36
C GLU A 23 7.78 -27.95 -5.49
N VAL A 24 6.52 -27.88 -5.90
CA VAL A 24 5.39 -28.49 -5.19
C VAL A 24 5.58 -30.00 -5.03
N TYR A 25 6.11 -30.68 -6.04
CA TYR A 25 6.33 -32.13 -6.01
C TYR A 25 7.56 -32.51 -5.19
N CYS A 26 8.66 -31.73 -5.27
CA CYS A 26 9.83 -31.93 -4.43
C CYS A 26 9.48 -31.77 -2.95
N ASN A 27 8.67 -30.77 -2.60
CA ASN A 27 8.22 -30.53 -1.22
C ASN A 27 7.30 -31.66 -0.73
N PHE A 28 6.40 -32.18 -1.57
CA PHE A 28 5.56 -33.34 -1.23
C PHE A 28 6.40 -34.60 -0.96
N LEU A 29 7.35 -34.91 -1.84
CA LEU A 29 8.25 -36.07 -1.68
C LEU A 29 9.14 -35.91 -0.45
N LEU A 30 9.71 -34.72 -0.22
CA LEU A 30 10.48 -34.45 0.99
C LEU A 30 9.65 -34.68 2.24
N SER A 31 8.45 -34.12 2.33
CA SER A 31 7.55 -34.31 3.48
C SER A 31 7.22 -35.79 3.75
N LEU A 32 7.00 -36.56 2.68
CA LEU A 32 6.73 -37.99 2.75
C LEU A 32 7.95 -38.77 3.26
N TYR A 33 9.14 -38.47 2.75
CA TYR A 33 10.37 -39.14 3.13
C TYR A 33 11.00 -38.59 4.41
N THR A 34 10.59 -37.44 4.92
CA THR A 34 11.02 -36.93 6.22
C THR A 34 9.97 -37.16 7.31
N GLU A 35 8.85 -37.82 7.00
CA GLU A 35 7.75 -38.08 7.96
C GLU A 35 7.28 -36.77 8.66
N GLY A 36 7.28 -35.66 7.94
CA GLY A 36 6.98 -34.34 8.50
C GLY A 36 8.08 -33.73 9.40
N ALA A 37 9.21 -34.39 9.59
CA ALA A 37 10.41 -33.86 10.27
C ALA A 37 11.34 -33.08 9.34
N SER A 38 10.85 -32.62 8.19
CA SER A 38 11.58 -31.63 7.41
C SER A 38 11.61 -30.36 8.25
N ASN A 39 12.75 -30.09 8.87
CA ASN A 39 13.14 -28.75 9.29
C ASN A 39 12.85 -27.84 8.10
N ASP A 40 11.75 -27.12 8.22
CA ASP A 40 11.17 -26.24 7.21
C ASP A 40 11.98 -24.94 7.15
N ASP A 41 13.31 -25.08 7.08
CA ASP A 41 14.26 -23.97 7.00
C ASP A 41 14.44 -23.49 5.56
N ASN A 42 13.69 -24.05 4.61
CA ASN A 42 13.78 -23.71 3.19
C ASN A 42 12.41 -23.58 2.51
N GLU A 43 11.36 -23.24 3.24
CA GLU A 43 10.44 -22.26 2.67
C GLU A 43 11.25 -20.97 2.55
N GLU A 44 11.29 -20.41 1.34
CA GLU A 44 11.66 -19.03 1.11
C GLU A 44 10.88 -18.16 2.09
N THR A 45 11.45 -17.95 3.27
CA THR A 45 10.96 -17.05 4.28
C THR A 45 11.21 -15.68 3.67
N LYS A 46 10.30 -15.25 2.78
CA LYS A 46 10.01 -13.82 2.56
C LYS A 46 10.08 -13.25 3.95
N GLN A 47 11.10 -12.45 4.24
CA GLN A 47 11.39 -11.90 5.56
C GLN A 47 10.11 -11.27 6.10
N ARG A 48 9.28 -12.06 6.78
CA ARG A 48 7.98 -11.58 7.21
C ARG A 48 8.32 -10.69 8.38
N LEU A 49 8.05 -9.40 8.22
CA LEU A 49 8.19 -8.44 9.29
C LEU A 49 7.58 -9.04 10.56
N PRO A 50 8.30 -9.01 11.70
CA PRO A 50 7.81 -9.63 12.92
C PRO A 50 6.45 -9.01 13.25
N LEU A 51 5.49 -9.83 13.69
CA LEU A 51 4.10 -9.40 13.94
C LEU A 51 4.00 -8.12 14.80
N ARG A 52 4.91 -7.99 15.77
CA ARG A 52 5.04 -6.79 16.61
C ARG A 52 5.41 -5.53 15.83
N TYR A 53 6.29 -5.62 14.85
CA TYR A 53 6.67 -4.50 13.97
C TYR A 53 5.53 -4.12 13.03
N LEU A 54 4.81 -5.12 12.49
CA LEU A 54 3.64 -4.87 11.65
C LEU A 54 2.50 -4.22 12.45
N SER A 55 2.29 -4.63 13.70
CA SER A 55 1.35 -3.97 14.62
C SER A 55 1.76 -2.53 14.93
N LEU A 56 3.05 -2.26 15.10
CA LEU A 56 3.54 -0.90 15.34
C LEU A 56 3.32 0.00 14.11
N LEU A 57 3.62 -0.49 12.91
CA LEU A 57 3.42 0.26 11.67
C LEU A 57 1.94 0.54 11.39
N THR A 58 1.07 -0.45 11.61
CA THR A 58 -0.37 -0.25 11.47
C THR A 58 -0.89 0.78 12.48
N ALA A 59 -0.46 0.71 13.74
CA ALA A 59 -0.78 1.73 14.73
C ALA A 59 -0.27 3.12 14.32
N ALA A 60 0.95 3.22 13.78
CA ALA A 60 1.51 4.48 13.29
C ALA A 60 0.71 5.05 12.11
N ALA A 61 0.25 4.19 11.19
CA ALA A 61 -0.60 4.59 10.07
C ALA A 61 -1.97 5.13 10.53
N VAL A 62 -2.59 4.47 11.51
CA VAL A 62 -3.85 4.94 12.14
C VAL A 62 -3.63 6.25 12.90
N CYS A 63 -2.50 6.37 13.61
CA CYS A 63 -2.16 7.59 14.34
C CYS A 63 -1.94 8.77 13.39
N LEU A 64 -1.26 8.57 12.25
CA LEU A 64 -1.12 9.58 11.20
C LEU A 64 -2.49 10.04 10.67
N LEU A 65 -3.38 9.09 10.38
CA LEU A 65 -4.73 9.40 9.95
C LEU A 65 -5.48 10.23 11.00
N ALA A 66 -5.49 9.79 12.26
CA ALA A 66 -6.12 10.52 13.35
C ALA A 66 -5.53 11.94 13.52
N LEU A 67 -4.21 12.08 13.42
CA LEU A 67 -3.52 13.37 13.51
C LEU A 67 -3.98 14.32 12.39
N SER A 68 -4.19 13.83 11.17
CA SER A 68 -4.70 14.68 10.07
C SER A 68 -6.09 15.25 10.35
N PHE A 69 -6.97 14.46 10.96
CA PHE A 69 -8.29 14.94 11.38
C PHE A 69 -8.18 15.96 12.52
N VAL A 70 -7.31 15.70 13.50
CA VAL A 70 -7.07 16.65 14.59
C VAL A 70 -6.60 18.00 14.04
N VAL A 71 -5.65 18.01 13.11
CA VAL A 71 -5.16 19.25 12.49
C VAL A 71 -6.29 20.03 11.81
N ILE A 72 -7.21 19.34 11.15
CA ILE A 72 -8.30 19.99 10.40
C ILE A 72 -9.42 20.52 11.31
N TYR A 73 -9.78 19.76 12.34
CA TYR A 73 -10.84 20.17 13.27
C TYR A 73 -10.37 21.13 14.36
N PHE A 74 -9.06 21.35 14.50
CA PHE A 74 -8.53 22.31 15.46
C PHE A 74 -8.68 23.74 14.94
N THR A 75 -9.90 24.27 15.06
CA THR A 75 -10.32 25.59 14.56
C THR A 75 -9.63 26.79 15.21
N GLN A 76 -8.78 26.56 16.22
CA GLN A 76 -7.96 27.61 16.84
C GLN A 76 -6.75 27.98 15.96
N PHE A 77 -6.35 27.14 15.01
CA PHE A 77 -5.29 27.48 14.07
C PHE A 77 -5.81 28.36 12.94
N SER A 78 -4.93 29.23 12.42
CA SER A 78 -5.23 29.96 11.20
C SER A 78 -5.36 28.98 10.02
N PRO A 79 -6.23 29.26 9.02
CA PRO A 79 -6.41 28.39 7.86
C PRO A 79 -5.10 28.10 7.10
N THR A 80 -4.21 29.09 7.03
CA THR A 80 -2.89 28.94 6.38
C THR A 80 -2.00 27.93 7.11
N MET A 81 -2.01 27.93 8.45
CA MET A 81 -1.22 26.97 9.24
C MET A 81 -1.79 25.55 9.12
N GLN A 82 -3.11 25.42 9.15
CA GLN A 82 -3.80 24.14 8.97
C GLN A 82 -3.42 23.47 7.64
N ILE A 83 -3.48 24.22 6.53
CA ILE A 83 -3.04 23.74 5.21
C ILE A 83 -1.57 23.32 5.24
N SER A 84 -0.69 24.12 5.85
CA SER A 84 0.74 23.85 5.90
C SER A 84 1.07 22.55 6.64
N PHE A 85 0.44 22.33 7.80
CA PHE A 85 0.59 21.08 8.55
C PHE A 85 0.01 19.88 7.81
N GLN A 86 -1.16 20.03 7.20
CA GLN A 86 -1.78 18.96 6.42
C GLN A 86 -0.91 18.58 5.21
N PHE A 87 -0.34 19.55 4.51
CA PHE A 87 0.60 19.31 3.41
C PHE A 87 1.82 18.51 3.87
N LEU A 88 2.41 18.90 5.00
CA LEU A 88 3.56 18.22 5.58
C LEU A 88 3.23 16.77 5.97
N LEU A 89 2.05 16.52 6.55
CA LEU A 89 1.58 15.16 6.85
C LEU A 89 1.43 14.30 5.59
N VAL A 90 0.79 14.84 4.55
CA VAL A 90 0.61 14.15 3.27
C VAL A 90 1.97 13.78 2.66
N LEU A 91 2.92 14.72 2.69
CA LEU A 91 4.26 14.53 2.14
C LEU A 91 5.04 13.44 2.91
N ILE A 92 4.99 13.45 4.24
CA ILE A 92 5.59 12.37 5.06
C ILE A 92 4.97 11.02 4.72
N CYS A 93 3.64 10.94 4.66
CA CYS A 93 2.94 9.68 4.38
C CYS A 93 3.26 9.17 2.96
N PHE A 94 3.37 10.08 1.99
CA PHE A 94 3.79 9.76 0.62
C PHE A 94 5.20 9.17 0.56
N PHE A 95 6.18 9.76 1.27
CA PHE A 95 7.54 9.21 1.31
C PHE A 95 7.59 7.83 1.99
N ILE A 96 6.85 7.66 3.08
CA ILE A 96 6.73 6.35 3.77
C ILE A 96 6.11 5.31 2.83
N SER A 97 5.01 5.66 2.17
CA SER A 97 4.34 4.85 1.16
C SER A 97 5.30 4.43 0.04
N ALA A 98 6.04 5.38 -0.54
CA ALA A 98 7.01 5.12 -1.60
C ALA A 98 8.15 4.19 -1.14
N TYR A 99 8.63 4.36 0.09
CA TYR A 99 9.65 3.50 0.68
C TYR A 99 9.16 2.05 0.84
N PHE A 100 7.98 1.84 1.42
CA PHE A 100 7.41 0.50 1.60
C PHE A 100 6.99 -0.15 0.27
N TYR A 101 6.52 0.66 -0.69
CA TYR A 101 6.17 0.17 -2.02
C TYR A 101 7.39 -0.37 -2.77
N ARG A 102 8.55 0.30 -2.67
CA ARG A 102 9.81 -0.21 -3.23
C ARG A 102 10.24 -1.55 -2.62
N LYS A 103 9.95 -1.78 -1.35
CA LYS A 103 10.22 -3.05 -0.66
C LYS A 103 9.20 -4.16 -0.98
N LYS A 104 8.17 -3.88 -1.78
CA LYS A 104 7.07 -4.82 -2.10
C LYS A 104 6.38 -5.40 -0.85
N GLU A 105 6.37 -4.63 0.24
CA GLU A 105 5.73 -5.02 1.49
C GLU A 105 4.22 -4.91 1.37
N ARG A 106 3.47 -5.86 1.93
CA ARG A 106 1.99 -5.81 1.91
C ARG A 106 1.44 -4.55 2.58
N ILE A 107 2.15 -4.03 3.58
CA ILE A 107 1.75 -2.82 4.31
C ILE A 107 1.81 -1.55 3.45
N ALA A 108 2.53 -1.58 2.32
CA ALA A 108 2.56 -0.46 1.38
C ALA A 108 1.16 -0.07 0.92
N HIS A 109 0.28 -1.05 0.66
CA HIS A 109 -1.09 -0.78 0.22
C HIS A 109 -1.90 0.03 1.25
N LEU A 110 -1.70 -0.22 2.55
CA LEU A 110 -2.34 0.54 3.62
C LEU A 110 -1.89 2.02 3.60
N TYR A 111 -0.58 2.25 3.53
CA TYR A 111 -0.01 3.60 3.48
C TYR A 111 -0.41 4.34 2.19
N ILE A 112 -0.48 3.64 1.05
CA ILE A 112 -0.98 4.22 -0.21
C ILE A 112 -2.44 4.66 -0.05
N ALA A 113 -3.29 3.81 0.53
CA ALA A 113 -4.71 4.13 0.73
C ALA A 113 -4.88 5.36 1.65
N ILE A 114 -4.14 5.40 2.76
CA ILE A 114 -4.16 6.54 3.70
C ILE A 114 -3.64 7.82 3.03
N THR A 115 -2.53 7.74 2.29
CA THR A 115 -1.98 8.89 1.55
C THR A 115 -2.98 9.44 0.54
N THR A 116 -3.65 8.55 -0.19
CA THR A 116 -4.69 8.91 -1.17
C THR A 116 -5.81 9.68 -0.48
N PHE A 117 -6.34 9.13 0.62
CA PHE A 117 -7.39 9.78 1.39
C PHE A 117 -6.96 11.14 1.96
N MET A 118 -5.79 11.23 2.58
CA MET A 118 -5.27 12.49 3.11
C MET A 118 -5.06 13.55 2.01
N SER A 119 -4.59 13.12 0.84
CA SER A 119 -4.36 14.01 -0.31
C SER A 119 -5.66 14.56 -0.89
N PHE A 120 -6.74 13.76 -0.88
CA PHE A 120 -8.08 14.22 -1.24
C PHE A 120 -8.57 15.31 -0.29
N GLN A 121 -8.45 15.05 1.01
CA GLN A 121 -8.85 15.97 2.05
C GLN A 121 -8.08 17.30 1.97
N PHE A 122 -6.78 17.25 1.67
CA PHE A 122 -5.96 18.43 1.43
C PHE A 122 -6.47 19.29 0.25
N VAL A 123 -6.85 18.66 -0.86
CA VAL A 123 -7.39 19.38 -2.03
C VAL A 123 -8.73 20.03 -1.71
N ILE A 124 -9.62 19.37 -0.96
CA ILE A 124 -10.91 19.94 -0.58
C ILE A 124 -10.73 21.20 0.28
N GLU A 125 -9.88 21.11 1.32
CA GLU A 125 -9.62 22.24 2.22
C GLU A 125 -9.00 23.44 1.50
N THR A 126 -7.97 23.18 0.68
CA THR A 126 -7.31 24.24 -0.10
C THR A 126 -8.24 24.84 -1.14
N ALA A 127 -8.96 24.02 -1.91
CA ALA A 127 -9.90 24.52 -2.91
C ALA A 127 -11.06 25.30 -2.28
N GLY A 128 -11.56 24.86 -1.12
CA GLY A 128 -12.60 25.56 -0.37
C GLY A 128 -12.16 26.93 0.16
N LEU A 129 -10.89 27.09 0.54
CA LEU A 129 -10.35 28.36 1.02
C LEU A 129 -10.03 29.33 -0.12
N PHE A 130 -9.44 28.86 -1.22
CA PHE A 130 -9.02 29.72 -2.33
C PHE A 130 -10.13 30.04 -3.34
N PHE A 131 -11.10 29.14 -3.54
CA PHE A 131 -12.11 29.25 -4.61
C PHE A 131 -13.55 29.30 -4.10
N LYS A 132 -13.75 29.81 -2.88
CA LYS A 132 -15.05 29.90 -2.17
C LYS A 132 -16.21 30.42 -3.03
N ASP A 133 -15.94 31.32 -3.99
CA ASP A 133 -16.94 31.98 -4.82
C ASP A 133 -17.01 31.46 -6.27
N LYS A 134 -16.21 30.46 -6.64
CA LYS A 134 -16.10 29.96 -8.03
C LYS A 134 -16.26 28.44 -8.08
N PRO A 135 -17.50 27.92 -8.23
CA PRO A 135 -17.75 26.47 -8.24
C PRO A 135 -16.97 25.72 -9.33
N TYR A 136 -16.76 26.36 -10.48
CA TYR A 136 -15.96 25.81 -11.57
C TYR A 136 -14.49 25.57 -11.18
N ALA A 137 -13.88 26.50 -10.43
CA ALA A 137 -12.47 26.39 -10.03
C ALA A 137 -12.26 25.33 -8.94
N PHE A 138 -13.24 25.17 -8.04
CA PHE A 138 -13.27 24.04 -7.10
C PHE A 138 -13.31 22.70 -7.84
N GLY A 139 -14.21 22.58 -8.83
CA GLY A 139 -14.33 21.39 -9.66
C GLY A 139 -13.06 21.00 -10.41
N ILE A 140 -12.40 21.98 -11.03
CA ILE A 140 -11.12 21.79 -11.72
C ILE A 140 -10.04 21.28 -10.76
N SER A 141 -10.00 21.77 -9.52
CA SER A 141 -8.99 21.36 -8.53
C SER A 141 -9.15 19.88 -8.15
N VAL A 142 -10.39 19.42 -7.97
CA VAL A 142 -10.70 18.01 -7.72
C VAL A 142 -10.37 17.13 -8.93
N LEU A 143 -10.68 17.59 -10.14
CA LEU A 143 -10.33 16.89 -11.38
C LEU A 143 -8.82 16.72 -11.54
N LEU A 144 -8.04 17.78 -11.30
CA LEU A 144 -6.58 17.71 -11.36
C LEU A 144 -6.05 16.64 -10.40
N MET A 145 -6.62 16.54 -9.21
CA MET A 145 -6.25 15.49 -8.26
C MET A 145 -6.59 14.08 -8.76
N CYS A 146 -7.76 13.90 -9.38
CA CYS A 146 -8.15 12.62 -9.99
C CYS A 146 -7.20 12.21 -11.13
N VAL A 147 -6.75 13.18 -11.94
CA VAL A 147 -5.74 12.95 -12.98
C VAL A 147 -4.40 12.54 -12.37
N VAL A 148 -3.96 13.20 -11.28
CA VAL A 148 -2.74 12.81 -10.56
C VAL A 148 -2.83 11.36 -10.07
N TRP A 149 -3.98 10.94 -9.53
CA TRP A 149 -4.20 9.55 -9.12
C TRP A 149 -4.22 8.57 -10.30
N LEU A 150 -4.82 8.93 -11.43
CA LEU A 150 -4.79 8.11 -12.65
C LEU A 150 -3.36 7.90 -13.16
N VAL A 151 -2.57 8.98 -13.25
CA VAL A 151 -1.17 8.92 -13.70
C VAL A 151 -0.32 8.10 -12.73
N ALA A 152 -0.47 8.34 -11.43
CA ALA A 152 0.23 7.58 -10.40
C ALA A 152 -0.18 6.09 -10.41
N GLY A 153 -1.46 5.79 -10.58
CA GLY A 153 -2.01 4.44 -10.63
C GLY A 153 -1.52 3.67 -11.86
N TRP A 154 -1.43 4.33 -13.01
CA TRP A 154 -0.86 3.75 -14.22
C TRP A 154 0.65 3.53 -14.07
N ARG A 155 1.39 4.54 -13.58
CA ARG A 155 2.86 4.48 -13.45
C ARG A 155 3.34 3.39 -12.49
N TRP A 156 2.57 3.12 -11.43
CA TRP A 156 2.87 2.11 -10.42
C TRP A 156 1.97 0.86 -10.52
N LYS A 157 1.17 0.71 -11.58
CA LYS A 157 0.25 -0.43 -11.78
C LYS A 157 -0.62 -0.74 -10.55
N ILE A 158 -1.04 0.29 -9.81
CA ILE A 158 -1.90 0.15 -8.62
C ILE A 158 -3.36 0.31 -9.09
N THR A 159 -4.06 -0.83 -9.22
CA THR A 159 -5.44 -0.88 -9.73
C THR A 159 -6.43 -0.06 -8.90
N TYR A 160 -6.33 -0.09 -7.57
CA TYR A 160 -7.23 0.68 -6.70
C TYR A 160 -7.13 2.20 -6.90
N LEU A 161 -5.93 2.72 -7.19
CA LEU A 161 -5.73 4.14 -7.45
C LEU A 161 -6.37 4.57 -8.78
N LEU A 162 -6.31 3.67 -9.77
CA LEU A 162 -6.92 3.86 -11.08
C LEU A 162 -8.45 3.86 -10.96
N ILE A 163 -9.02 2.92 -10.21
CA ILE A 163 -10.46 2.85 -9.94
C ILE A 163 -10.94 4.11 -9.20
N ALA A 164 -10.19 4.57 -8.19
CA ALA A 164 -10.51 5.79 -7.45
C ALA A 164 -10.45 7.06 -8.32
N GLY A 165 -9.50 7.14 -9.24
CA GLY A 165 -9.40 8.24 -10.20
C GLY A 165 -10.54 8.23 -11.22
N ILE A 166 -10.91 7.05 -11.75
CA ILE A 166 -12.05 6.91 -12.67
C ILE A 166 -13.36 7.28 -11.95
N SER A 167 -13.60 6.76 -10.74
CA SER A 167 -14.83 7.07 -10.01
C SER A 167 -14.94 8.56 -9.70
N GLY A 168 -13.84 9.21 -9.31
CA GLY A 168 -13.81 10.67 -9.12
C GLY A 168 -14.15 11.45 -10.39
N ALA A 169 -13.60 11.05 -11.54
CA ALA A 169 -13.92 11.67 -12.83
C ALA A 169 -15.39 11.48 -13.24
N VAL A 170 -15.95 10.29 -13.03
CA VAL A 170 -17.36 9.99 -13.33
C VAL A 170 -18.29 10.84 -12.47
N ILE A 171 -18.03 10.95 -11.16
CA ILE A 171 -18.82 11.79 -10.25
C ILE A 171 -18.78 13.25 -10.70
N PHE A 172 -17.61 13.75 -11.11
CA PHE A 172 -17.49 15.12 -11.60
C PHE A 172 -18.30 15.37 -12.89
N ILE A 173 -18.30 14.42 -13.83
CA ILE A 173 -19.11 14.51 -15.05
C ILE A 173 -20.60 14.55 -14.70
N ILE A 174 -21.05 13.71 -13.77
CA ILE A 174 -22.44 13.72 -13.30
C ILE A 174 -22.80 15.07 -12.68
N PHE A 175 -21.91 15.65 -11.87
CA PHE A 175 -22.11 16.96 -11.26
C PHE A 175 -22.21 18.10 -12.28
N LEU A 176 -21.52 18.00 -13.42
CA LEU A 176 -21.58 19.03 -14.48
C LEU A 176 -22.90 18.94 -15.28
N VAL A 177 -23.48 17.74 -15.38
CA VAL A 177 -24.71 17.50 -16.15
C VAL A 177 -25.99 17.84 -15.36
N ILE A 178 -25.94 17.73 -14.03
CA ILE A 178 -27.04 18.08 -13.10
C ILE A 178 -27.05 19.59 -12.83
#